data_AF-V5GI90-F1
#
_entry.id   AF-V5GI90-F1
#
_cell.length_a   1.000
_cell.length_b   1.000
_cell.length_c   1.000
_cell.angle_alpha   90.00
_cell.angle_beta   90.00
_cell.angle_gamma   90.00
#
_symmetry.space_group_name_H-M   'P 1'
#
loop_
_entity.id
_entity.type
_entity.pdbx_description
1 polymer ?
#
loop_
_entity_poly.entity_id
_entity_poly.type
_entity_poly.pdbx_seq_one_letter_code
_entity_poly.pdbx_strand_id
1 'polypeptide(L)'
;VYFYYCIKMWRNTLKLCYNLSKNTLNIIKPLESTPKQVCNATQLIAAHSISTTPRLYMFIQTQETPNPNSLKFLPGVQVLESGQTIDFPNGQAAYGSPLGKMLFRIEGVKSVFLGP
;
A
#
# COMPACT_ATOMS: atom_id res chain seq x y z
N VAL A 1 -22.46 -8.12 -9.75
CA VAL A 1 -22.27 -6.66 -9.93
C VAL A 1 -21.04 -6.13 -9.18
N TYR A 2 -20.82 -6.49 -7.90
CA TYR A 2 -19.64 -6.06 -7.11
C TYR A 2 -18.26 -6.39 -7.73
N PHE A 3 -18.10 -7.56 -8.35
CA PHE A 3 -16.83 -7.98 -8.97
C PHE A 3 -16.39 -7.07 -10.14
N TYR A 4 -17.35 -6.49 -10.88
CA TYR A 4 -17.06 -5.60 -12.01
C TYR A 4 -16.55 -4.22 -11.55
N TYR A 5 -16.99 -3.76 -10.38
CA TYR A 5 -16.57 -2.47 -9.82
C TYR A 5 -15.18 -2.51 -9.20
N CYS A 6 -14.79 -3.60 -8.52
CA CYS A 6 -13.41 -3.76 -8.03
C CYS A 6 -12.36 -3.74 -9.15
N ILE A 7 -12.64 -4.41 -10.28
CA ILE A 7 -11.75 -4.41 -11.45
C ILE A 7 -11.68 -3.02 -12.09
N LYS A 8 -12.81 -2.31 -12.18
CA LYS A 8 -12.87 -0.97 -12.76
C LYS A 8 -12.17 0.09 -11.88
N MET A 9 -12.29 -0.04 -10.56
CA MET A 9 -11.60 0.81 -9.59
C MET A 9 -10.08 0.62 -9.67
N TRP A 10 -9.62 -0.64 -9.71
CA TRP A 10 -8.19 -0.96 -9.83
C TRP A 10 -7.56 -0.37 -11.09
N ARG A 11 -8.24 -0.45 -12.24
CA ARG A 11 -7.74 0.11 -13.51
C ARG A 11 -7.65 1.64 -13.49
N ASN A 12 -8.56 2.32 -12.81
CA ASN A 12 -8.54 3.77 -12.69
C ASN A 12 -7.44 4.24 -11.73
N THR A 13 -7.24 3.54 -10.62
CA THR A 13 -6.14 3.81 -9.68
C THR A 13 -4.78 3.62 -10.35
N LEU A 14 -4.60 2.55 -11.13
CA LEU A 14 -3.37 2.33 -11.90
C LEU A 14 -3.10 3.43 -12.94
N LYS A 15 -4.15 3.93 -13.62
CA LYS A 15 -4.02 5.06 -14.55
C LYS A 15 -3.62 6.35 -13.85
N LEU A 16 -4.15 6.60 -12.65
CA LEU A 16 -3.79 7.77 -11.85
C LEU A 16 -2.31 7.70 -11.41
N CYS A 17 -1.86 6.54 -10.93
CA CYS A 17 -0.46 6.30 -10.55
C CYS A 17 0.50 6.45 -11.75
N TYR A 18 0.11 5.97 -12.93
CA TYR A 18 0.92 6.10 -14.15
C TYR A 18 1.08 7.56 -14.60
N ASN A 19 0.01 8.36 -14.54
CA ASN A 19 0.06 9.77 -14.90
C ASN A 19 0.84 10.61 -13.87
N LEU A 20 0.75 10.29 -12.59
CA LEU A 20 1.55 10.93 -11.54
C LEU A 20 3.05 10.65 -11.71
N SER A 21 3.43 9.42 -12.11
CA SER A 21 4.82 9.03 -12.36
C SER A 21 5.48 9.84 -13.50
N LYS A 22 4.74 10.18 -14.55
CA LYS A 22 5.27 10.97 -15.69
C LYS A 22 5.58 12.43 -15.36
N ASN A 23 4.93 13.01 -14.35
CA ASN A 23 5.16 14.40 -13.96
C ASN A 23 6.40 14.57 -13.05
N THR A 24 6.88 13.50 -12.42
CA THR A 24 8.00 13.55 -11.44
C THR A 24 9.38 13.45 -12.08
N LEU A 25 9.49 13.02 -13.34
CA LEU A 25 10.77 12.82 -14.02
C LEU A 25 11.48 14.10 -14.51
N ASN A 26 10.89 15.30 -14.30
CA ASN A 26 11.51 16.57 -14.72
C ASN A 26 12.38 17.24 -13.64
N ILE A 27 12.58 16.64 -12.45
CA ILE A 27 13.24 17.32 -11.31
C ILE A 27 14.65 16.79 -10.99
N ILE A 28 15.09 15.66 -11.56
CA ILE A 28 16.40 15.07 -11.22
C ILE A 28 17.37 15.19 -12.40
N LYS A 29 18.29 16.17 -12.35
CA LYS A 29 19.50 16.17 -13.19
C LYS A 29 20.63 15.46 -12.42
N PRO A 30 21.37 14.51 -13.02
CA PRO A 30 22.46 13.81 -12.32
C PRO A 30 23.74 14.67 -12.31
N LEU A 31 24.41 14.73 -11.16
CA LEU A 31 25.78 15.23 -11.04
C LEU A 31 26.73 14.03 -11.20
N GLU A 32 27.65 14.11 -12.16
CA GLU A 32 28.58 13.06 -12.57
C GLU A 32 30.02 13.38 -12.13
N SER A 33 30.90 12.36 -12.15
CA SER A 33 32.37 12.30 -11.97
C SER A 33 32.86 11.86 -10.57
N THR A 34 33.79 10.90 -10.38
CA THR A 34 34.62 10.03 -11.25
C THR A 34 35.21 8.86 -10.41
N PRO A 35 35.78 7.80 -11.01
CA PRO A 35 36.17 6.54 -10.36
C PRO A 35 37.69 6.40 -10.09
N LYS A 36 38.08 5.51 -9.15
CA LYS A 36 39.31 4.65 -9.14
C LYS A 36 39.40 3.86 -7.81
N GLN A 37 39.12 2.55 -7.83
CA GLN A 37 40.09 1.44 -7.76
C GLN A 37 40.84 1.28 -6.42
N VAL A 38 40.59 0.16 -5.71
CA VAL A 38 41.48 -1.00 -5.50
C VAL A 38 40.95 -1.81 -4.30
N CYS A 39 40.71 -3.10 -4.50
CA CYS A 39 40.36 -4.08 -3.48
C CYS A 39 41.60 -4.51 -2.69
N ASN A 40 41.47 -4.68 -1.37
CA ASN A 40 42.32 -5.54 -0.56
C ASN A 40 41.51 -6.16 0.59
N ALA A 41 41.74 -7.45 0.80
CA ALA A 41 41.00 -8.31 1.72
C ALA A 41 41.23 -7.95 3.19
N THR A 42 40.25 -8.36 4.01
CA THR A 42 40.25 -8.44 5.48
C THR A 42 39.86 -7.16 6.22
N GLN A 43 38.55 -6.92 6.40
CA GLN A 43 38.00 -6.31 7.62
C GLN A 43 36.45 -6.37 7.63
N LEU A 44 35.94 -7.08 8.64
CA LEU A 44 34.83 -6.71 9.53
C LEU A 44 33.46 -6.38 8.92
N ILE A 45 32.49 -7.26 9.22
CA ILE A 45 31.08 -6.97 9.55
C ILE A 45 30.61 -5.58 9.08
N ALA A 46 30.35 -5.43 7.79
CA ALA A 46 29.46 -4.40 7.31
C ALA A 46 28.08 -5.04 7.21
N ALA A 47 27.29 -4.86 8.27
CA ALA A 47 25.86 -5.10 8.24
C ALA A 47 25.32 -4.56 6.91
N HIS A 48 24.60 -5.40 6.17
CA HIS A 48 23.86 -4.96 4.99
C HIS A 48 23.07 -3.72 5.39
N SER A 49 23.55 -2.54 4.99
CA SER A 49 22.78 -1.32 5.00
C SER A 49 21.69 -1.59 3.97
N ILE A 50 20.56 -2.10 4.45
CA ILE A 50 19.33 -2.16 3.67
C ILE A 50 19.02 -0.70 3.35
N SER A 51 19.46 -0.27 2.18
CA SER A 51 19.02 0.97 1.57
C SER A 51 17.53 0.78 1.30
N THR A 52 16.71 1.12 2.29
CA THR A 52 15.26 1.16 2.15
C THR A 52 14.93 2.40 1.34
N THR A 53 15.10 2.32 0.02
CA THR A 53 14.38 3.23 -0.87
C THR A 53 12.91 3.19 -0.47
N PRO A 54 12.28 4.33 -0.16
CA PRO A 54 10.88 4.35 0.24
C PRO A 54 10.06 3.76 -0.90
N ARG A 55 9.46 2.59 -0.66
CA ARG A 55 8.52 2.01 -1.61
C ARG A 55 7.27 2.88 -1.57
N LEU A 56 7.09 3.68 -2.60
CA LEU A 56 5.89 4.50 -2.81
C LEU A 56 4.64 3.65 -3.13
N TYR A 57 4.79 2.33 -3.20
CA TYR A 57 3.72 1.38 -3.46
C TYR A 57 3.71 0.27 -2.41
N MET A 58 2.51 -0.18 -2.06
CA MET A 58 2.24 -1.32 -1.21
C MET A 58 1.33 -2.29 -1.98
N PHE A 59 1.60 -3.59 -1.87
CA PHE A 59 0.76 -4.62 -2.46
C PHE A 59 -0.27 -5.10 -1.44
N ILE A 60 -1.51 -5.30 -1.89
CA ILE A 60 -2.61 -5.82 -1.06
C ILE A 60 -3.06 -7.15 -1.66
N GLN A 61 -2.92 -8.23 -0.89
CA GLN A 61 -3.45 -9.55 -1.25
C GLN A 61 -4.93 -9.62 -0.91
N THR A 62 -5.67 -10.46 -1.62
CA THR A 62 -7.09 -10.73 -1.35
C THR A 62 -7.31 -12.21 -1.06
N GLN A 63 -8.16 -12.52 -0.10
CA GLN A 63 -8.59 -13.88 0.22
C GLN A 63 -10.11 -13.94 0.27
N GLU A 64 -10.68 -14.97 -0.35
CA GLU A 64 -12.10 -15.26 -0.26
C GLU A 64 -12.49 -15.62 1.17
N THR A 65 -13.72 -15.28 1.53
CA THR A 65 -14.30 -15.65 2.81
C THR A 65 -15.50 -16.56 2.59
N PRO A 66 -15.91 -17.38 3.57
CA PRO A 66 -17.14 -18.18 3.45
C PRO A 66 -18.40 -17.33 3.20
N ASN A 67 -18.37 -16.04 3.52
CA ASN A 67 -19.46 -15.11 3.22
C ASN A 67 -19.26 -14.50 1.81
N PRO A 68 -20.12 -14.78 0.83
CA PRO A 68 -19.99 -14.27 -0.54
C PRO A 68 -20.10 -12.73 -0.64
N ASN A 69 -20.62 -12.07 0.40
CA ASN A 69 -20.72 -10.61 0.47
C ASN A 69 -19.48 -9.97 1.12
N SER A 70 -18.47 -10.75 1.49
CA SER A 70 -17.27 -10.27 2.18
C SER A 70 -15.99 -10.78 1.52
N LEU A 71 -14.97 -9.92 1.48
CA LEU A 71 -13.64 -10.22 0.95
C LEU A 71 -12.60 -9.75 1.96
N LYS A 72 -11.58 -10.56 2.22
CA LYS A 72 -10.49 -10.21 3.12
C LYS A 72 -9.33 -9.60 2.35
N PHE A 73 -8.81 -8.48 2.82
CA PHE A 73 -7.65 -7.79 2.26
C PHE A 73 -6.46 -7.90 3.23
N LEU A 74 -5.29 -8.25 2.71
CA LEU A 74 -4.06 -8.46 3.46
C LEU A 74 -2.96 -7.53 2.91
N PRO A 75 -2.73 -6.36 3.52
CA PRO A 75 -1.74 -5.39 3.05
C PRO A 75 -0.28 -5.79 3.33
N GLY A 76 -0.05 -6.86 4.09
CA GLY A 76 1.29 -7.30 4.49
C GLY A 76 1.97 -6.40 5.52
N VAL A 77 1.25 -5.39 6.02
CA VAL A 77 1.65 -4.51 7.12
C VAL A 77 0.55 -4.46 8.17
N GLN A 78 0.93 -4.16 9.40
CA GLN A 78 -0.01 -4.03 10.49
C GLN A 78 -0.85 -2.75 10.37
N VAL A 79 -2.18 -2.87 10.45
CA VAL A 79 -3.12 -1.75 10.31
C VAL A 79 -3.59 -1.22 11.67
N LEU A 80 -3.69 -2.11 12.66
CA LEU A 80 -4.05 -1.81 14.06
C LEU A 80 -2.99 -2.36 15.00
N GLU A 81 -2.92 -1.81 16.21
CA GLU A 81 -2.07 -2.36 17.26
C GLU A 81 -2.41 -3.84 17.55
N SER A 82 -1.41 -4.59 18.00
CA SER A 82 -1.55 -6.03 18.23
C SER A 82 -2.72 -6.36 19.18
N GLY A 83 -3.60 -7.25 18.73
CA GLY A 83 -4.76 -7.70 19.50
C GLY A 83 -5.98 -6.79 19.45
N GLN A 84 -5.93 -5.68 18.70
CA GLN A 84 -7.09 -4.81 18.52
C GLN A 84 -7.88 -5.17 17.26
N THR A 85 -9.20 -5.00 17.35
CA THR A 85 -10.12 -5.09 16.22
C THR A 85 -11.09 -3.93 16.26
N ILE A 86 -11.51 -3.45 15.10
CA ILE A 86 -12.48 -2.37 15.00
C ILE A 86 -13.50 -2.72 13.93
N ASP A 87 -14.78 -2.67 14.30
CA ASP A 87 -15.90 -2.84 13.37
C ASP A 87 -16.55 -1.48 13.06
N PHE A 88 -16.74 -1.23 11.78
CA PHE A 88 -17.49 -0.09 11.26
C PHE A 88 -18.72 -0.63 10.50
N PRO A 89 -19.90 -0.67 11.14
CA PRO A 89 -21.12 -1.12 10.48
C PRO A 89 -21.65 -0.13 9.44
N ASN A 90 -21.19 1.13 9.46
CA ASN A 90 -21.56 2.17 8.50
C ASN A 90 -20.51 3.30 8.47
N GLY A 91 -20.65 4.23 7.52
CA GLY A 91 -19.72 5.35 7.34
C GLY A 91 -19.66 6.35 8.51
N GLN A 92 -20.73 6.49 9.30
CA GLN A 92 -20.72 7.38 10.48
C GLN A 92 -19.86 6.80 11.60
N ALA A 93 -19.94 5.48 11.82
CA ALA A 93 -19.10 4.78 12.79
C ALA A 93 -17.60 4.89 12.44
N ALA A 94 -17.26 5.05 11.16
CA ALA A 94 -15.89 5.24 10.71
C ALA A 94 -15.32 6.64 11.00
N TYR A 95 -16.03 7.54 11.70
CA TYR A 95 -15.58 8.92 11.88
C TYR A 95 -14.21 9.05 12.58
N GLY A 96 -13.86 8.10 13.45
CA GLY A 96 -12.56 8.06 14.13
C GLY A 96 -11.39 7.51 13.30
N SER A 97 -11.64 6.92 12.13
CA SER A 97 -10.61 6.28 11.30
C SER A 97 -10.50 6.96 9.93
N PRO A 98 -9.38 7.65 9.63
CA PRO A 98 -9.14 8.19 8.29
C PRO A 98 -9.23 7.11 7.20
N LEU A 99 -8.69 5.91 7.48
CA LEU A 99 -8.75 4.76 6.58
C LEU A 99 -10.20 4.29 6.38
N GLY A 100 -10.96 4.10 7.46
CA GLY A 100 -12.37 3.70 7.40
C GLY A 100 -13.20 4.67 6.57
N LYS A 101 -13.05 5.99 6.80
CA LYS A 101 -13.71 7.03 5.99
C LYS A 101 -13.41 6.89 4.50
N MET A 102 -12.16 6.64 4.14
CA MET A 102 -11.75 6.50 2.75
C MET A 102 -12.36 5.25 2.10
N LEU A 103 -12.43 4.14 2.83
CA LEU A 103 -13.03 2.90 2.34
C LEU A 103 -14.54 3.05 2.08
N PHE A 104 -15.27 3.75 2.94
CA PHE A 104 -16.70 4.03 2.73
C PHE A 104 -17.00 4.99 1.58
N ARG A 105 -16.00 5.68 1.01
CA ARG A 105 -16.18 6.46 -0.23
C ARG A 105 -16.30 5.56 -1.48
N ILE A 106 -15.91 4.29 -1.36
CA ILE A 106 -16.01 3.32 -2.45
C ILE A 106 -17.46 2.86 -2.55
N GLU A 107 -18.06 3.03 -3.72
CA GLU A 107 -19.42 2.60 -3.98
C GLU A 107 -19.58 1.08 -3.76
N GLY A 108 -20.59 0.71 -2.97
CA GLY A 108 -20.90 -0.70 -2.66
C GLY A 108 -20.29 -1.22 -1.35
N VAL A 109 -19.42 -0.47 -0.68
CA VAL A 109 -18.92 -0.85 0.65
C VAL A 109 -20.02 -0.61 1.69
N LYS A 110 -20.51 -1.69 2.31
CA LYS A 110 -21.59 -1.64 3.31
C LYS A 110 -21.09 -1.57 4.75
N SER A 111 -20.03 -2.32 5.07
CA SER A 111 -19.37 -2.35 6.36
C SER A 111 -17.88 -2.64 6.19
N VAL A 112 -17.07 -2.27 7.18
CA VAL A 112 -15.62 -2.48 7.18
C VAL A 112 -15.21 -3.03 8.53
N PHE A 113 -14.48 -4.14 8.53
CA PHE A 113 -13.86 -4.71 9.72
C PHE A 113 -12.35 -4.64 9.60
N LEU A 114 -11.70 -4.03 10.58
CA LEU A 114 -10.24 -3.99 10.70
C LEU A 114 -9.81 -5.03 11.74
N GLY A 115 -9.00 -5.99 11.28
CA GLY A 115 -8.41 -7.03 12.10
C GLY A 115 -6.89 -6.94 12.17
N PRO A 116 -6.24 -7.83 12.95
CA PRO A 116 -4.79 -7.91 13.07
C PRO A 116 -4.11 -8.36 11.77
#